data_AF-A0AA85JND6-F1
#
_entry.id   AF-A0AA85JND6-F1
#
_cell.length_a   1.000
_cell.length_b   1.000
_cell.length_c   1.000
_cell.angle_alpha   90.00
_cell.angle_beta   90.00
_cell.angle_gamma   90.00
#
_symmetry.space_group_name_H-M   'P 1'
#
loop_
_entity.id
_entity.type
_entity.pdbx_description
1 polymer ?
#
loop_
_entity_poly.entity_id
_entity_poly.type
_entity_poly.pdbx_seq_one_letter_code
_entity_poly.pdbx_strand_id
1 'polypeptide(L)'
;MKSPIEIPYVHSKRDQLDQRAIYGFIIYLACFPAFLLYVIWAYIPHEWLNSIGITYLPNKHWAVTAPMSALVISIIGLIAYSWNNRSLMQPLTSIYQIRDKHSMCHVNDMVDKQDLKQSDVFQSTTIYTLGKPIIPQLHDLDYKLVTNQLYLKQHSDYFTD
;
A
#
# COMPACT_ATOMS: atom_id res chain seq x y z
N MET A 1 -42.85 5.86 -23.13
CA MET A 1 -42.13 4.93 -22.24
C MET A 1 -40.88 5.66 -21.77
N LYS A 2 -40.86 6.16 -20.53
CA LYS A 2 -39.72 6.96 -20.01
C LYS A 2 -38.66 5.98 -19.52
N SER A 3 -37.45 6.05 -20.06
CA SER A 3 -36.34 5.22 -19.63
C SER A 3 -36.05 5.46 -18.13
N PRO A 4 -35.82 4.42 -17.33
CA PRO A 4 -35.42 4.56 -15.93
C PRO A 4 -34.19 5.48 -15.83
N ILE A 5 -34.19 6.37 -14.84
CA ILE A 5 -33.06 7.25 -14.57
C ILE A 5 -31.94 6.40 -13.97
N GLU A 6 -30.91 6.10 -14.76
CA GLU A 6 -29.67 5.55 -14.23
C GLU A 6 -28.96 6.63 -13.40
N ILE A 7 -28.96 6.45 -12.08
CA ILE A 7 -28.20 7.31 -11.19
C ILE A 7 -26.75 6.85 -11.30
N PRO A 8 -25.81 7.72 -11.74
CA PRO A 8 -24.40 7.34 -11.83
C PRO A 8 -23.89 6.98 -10.44
N TYR A 9 -23.20 5.83 -10.32
CA TYR A 9 -22.65 5.38 -9.05
C TYR A 9 -21.54 6.35 -8.60
N VAL A 10 -21.81 7.14 -7.57
CA VAL A 10 -20.82 8.02 -6.95
C VAL A 10 -20.05 7.20 -5.92
N HIS A 11 -18.84 6.77 -6.26
CA HIS A 11 -17.99 6.08 -5.31
C HIS A 11 -17.58 7.04 -4.17
N SER A 12 -17.99 6.73 -2.94
CA SER A 12 -17.84 7.58 -1.75
C SER A 12 -16.39 7.99 -1.41
N LYS A 13 -15.38 7.39 -2.04
CA LYS A 13 -13.96 7.67 -1.80
C LYS A 13 -13.32 8.63 -2.81
N ARG A 14 -14.08 9.10 -3.82
CA ARG A 14 -13.55 10.01 -4.85
C ARG A 14 -13.02 11.32 -4.26
N ASP A 15 -13.71 11.86 -3.26
CA ASP A 15 -13.40 13.14 -2.63
C ASP A 15 -11.96 13.15 -2.04
N GLN A 16 -11.52 12.01 -1.50
CA GLN A 16 -10.16 11.87 -0.96
C GLN A 16 -9.09 11.81 -2.05
N LEU A 17 -9.41 11.24 -3.21
CA LEU A 17 -8.52 11.16 -4.37
C LEU A 17 -8.36 12.53 -5.00
N ASP A 18 -9.47 13.25 -5.14
CA ASP A 18 -9.51 14.59 -5.72
C ASP A 18 -8.68 15.57 -4.89
N GLN A 19 -8.82 15.53 -3.55
CA GLN A 19 -7.99 16.35 -2.65
C GLN A 19 -6.49 16.09 -2.80
N ARG A 20 -6.07 14.81 -2.87
CA ARG A 20 -4.65 14.45 -3.04
C ARG A 20 -4.09 14.95 -4.37
N ALA A 21 -4.86 14.88 -5.45
CA ALA A 21 -4.46 15.36 -6.77
C ALA A 21 -4.25 16.88 -6.78
N ILE A 22 -5.13 17.63 -6.11
CA ILE A 22 -5.05 19.10 -6.04
C ILE A 22 -3.76 19.56 -5.33
N TYR A 23 -3.39 18.94 -4.20
CA TYR A 23 -2.16 19.31 -3.48
C TYR A 23 -0.91 19.07 -4.33
N GLY A 24 -0.84 17.93 -5.03
CA GLY A 24 0.26 17.63 -5.94
C GLY A 24 0.36 18.64 -7.08
N PHE A 25 -0.79 19.05 -7.63
CA PHE A 25 -0.85 20.06 -8.69
C PHE A 25 -0.37 21.44 -8.23
N ILE A 26 -0.76 21.89 -7.03
CA ILE A 26 -0.31 23.17 -6.47
C ILE A 26 1.21 23.14 -6.25
N ILE A 27 1.75 22.06 -5.68
CA ILE A 27 3.19 21.88 -5.49
C ILE A 27 3.92 21.91 -6.83
N TYR A 28 3.39 21.22 -7.86
CA TYR A 28 3.97 21.24 -9.21
C TYR A 28 4.06 22.65 -9.78
N LEU A 29 2.97 23.43 -9.70
CA LEU A 29 2.95 24.82 -10.16
C LEU A 29 3.89 25.73 -9.36
N ALA A 30 4.04 25.49 -8.05
CA ALA A 30 4.94 26.27 -7.19
C ALA A 30 6.42 25.90 -7.39
N CYS A 31 6.72 24.67 -7.79
CA CYS A 31 8.10 24.18 -7.91
C CYS A 31 8.87 24.88 -9.03
N PHE A 32 8.26 25.12 -10.19
CA PHE A 32 8.89 25.84 -11.30
C PHE A 32 9.35 27.26 -10.97
N PRO A 33 8.49 28.18 -10.48
CA PRO A 33 8.91 29.53 -10.14
C PRO A 33 9.89 29.54 -8.97
N ALA A 34 9.72 28.65 -7.98
CA ALA A 34 10.68 28.52 -6.88
C ALA A 34 12.06 28.08 -7.37
N PHE A 35 12.14 27.14 -8.31
CA PHE A 35 13.39 26.69 -8.91
C PHE A 35 14.05 27.79 -9.74
N LEU A 36 13.28 28.52 -10.55
CA LEU A 36 13.80 29.65 -11.32
C LEU A 36 14.36 30.75 -10.40
N LEU A 37 13.63 31.12 -9.35
CA LEU A 37 14.09 32.09 -8.36
C LEU A 37 15.38 31.62 -7.67
N TYR A 38 15.46 30.33 -7.33
CA TYR A 38 16.66 29.72 -6.77
C TYR A 38 17.86 29.81 -7.71
N VAL A 39 17.68 29.48 -9.00
CA VAL A 39 18.73 29.58 -10.02
C VAL A 39 19.19 31.03 -10.18
N ILE A 40 18.26 31.96 -10.34
CA ILE A 40 18.56 33.40 -10.46
C ILE A 40 19.41 33.87 -9.27
N TRP A 41 19.00 33.52 -8.05
CA TRP A 41 19.75 33.82 -6.83
C TRP A 41 21.15 33.16 -6.83
N ALA A 42 21.25 31.90 -7.25
CA ALA A 42 22.50 31.15 -7.31
C ALA A 42 23.50 31.71 -8.33
N TYR A 43 23.05 32.35 -9.42
CA TYR A 43 23.95 32.93 -10.43
C TYR A 43 24.29 34.41 -10.17
N ILE A 44 23.41 35.21 -9.58
CA ILE A 44 23.68 36.65 -9.38
C ILE A 44 24.75 36.91 -8.31
N PRO A 45 25.85 37.63 -8.61
CA PRO A 45 26.90 37.93 -7.63
C PRO A 45 26.39 38.81 -6.47
N HIS A 46 27.01 38.69 -5.29
CA HIS A 46 26.56 39.40 -4.08
C HIS A 46 26.57 40.92 -4.22
N GLU A 47 27.48 41.47 -5.02
CA GLU A 47 27.57 42.92 -5.30
C GLU A 47 26.26 43.46 -5.89
N TRP A 48 25.67 42.71 -6.82
CA TRP A 48 24.42 43.09 -7.47
C TRP A 48 23.22 42.94 -6.53
N LEU A 49 23.20 41.89 -5.70
CA LEU A 49 22.18 41.71 -4.66
C LEU A 49 22.21 42.86 -3.63
N ASN A 50 23.40 43.26 -3.19
CA ASN A 50 23.57 44.35 -2.25
C ASN A 50 23.13 45.70 -2.86
N SER A 51 23.36 45.91 -4.16
CA SER A 51 22.86 47.09 -4.88
C SER A 51 21.33 47.14 -4.99
N ILE A 52 20.66 45.98 -4.99
CA ILE A 52 19.19 45.87 -4.99
C ILE A 52 18.61 46.00 -3.57
N GLY A 53 19.47 46.12 -2.54
CA GLY A 53 19.07 46.25 -1.13
C GLY A 53 18.83 44.92 -0.42
N ILE A 54 19.27 43.80 -1.01
CA ILE A 54 19.11 42.46 -0.44
C ILE A 54 20.41 42.05 0.27
N THR A 55 20.55 42.44 1.53
CA THR A 55 21.82 42.29 2.29
C THR A 55 21.91 41.02 3.13
N TYR A 56 20.79 40.35 3.43
CA TYR A 56 20.72 39.26 4.44
C TYR A 56 20.39 37.87 3.88
N LEU A 57 20.83 37.54 2.66
CA LEU A 57 20.67 36.17 2.15
C LEU A 57 21.76 35.23 2.71
N PRO A 58 21.46 33.93 2.90
CA PRO A 58 22.46 32.92 3.25
C PRO A 58 23.65 32.98 2.29
N ASN A 59 24.83 32.66 2.82
CA ASN A 59 26.07 32.67 2.05
C ASN A 59 25.96 31.74 0.81
N LYS A 60 26.57 32.16 -0.30
CA LYS A 60 26.46 31.53 -1.63
C LYS A 60 26.73 30.02 -1.66
N HIS A 61 27.51 29.47 -0.72
CA HIS A 61 27.76 28.03 -0.65
C HIS A 61 26.47 27.20 -0.51
N TRP A 62 25.40 27.77 0.06
CA TRP A 62 24.08 27.14 0.12
C TRP A 62 23.49 26.84 -1.26
N ALA A 63 23.96 27.51 -2.33
CA ALA A 63 23.60 27.18 -3.71
C ALA A 63 24.06 25.78 -4.15
N VAL A 64 25.08 25.21 -3.49
CA VAL A 64 25.57 23.84 -3.76
C VAL A 64 25.14 22.89 -2.66
N THR A 65 25.18 23.34 -1.40
CA THR A 65 24.81 22.51 -0.26
C THR A 65 23.32 22.12 -0.29
N ALA A 66 22.42 23.01 -0.70
CA ALA A 66 20.98 22.72 -0.73
C ALA A 66 20.57 21.58 -1.69
N PRO A 67 21.01 21.53 -2.97
CA PRO A 67 20.68 20.41 -3.84
C PRO A 67 21.33 19.11 -3.37
N MET A 68 22.55 19.18 -2.83
CA MET A 68 23.22 18.00 -2.26
C MET A 68 22.49 17.45 -1.05
N SER A 69 22.06 18.32 -0.11
CA SER A 69 21.29 17.88 1.06
C SER A 69 19.92 17.33 0.66
N ALA A 70 19.26 17.91 -0.34
CA ALA A 70 17.99 17.40 -0.87
C ALA A 70 18.13 15.98 -1.44
N LEU A 71 19.20 15.69 -2.18
CA LEU A 71 19.48 14.34 -2.69
C LEU A 71 19.73 13.35 -1.55
N VAL A 72 20.54 13.73 -0.56
CA VAL A 72 20.83 12.87 0.61
C VAL A 72 19.56 12.59 1.39
N ILE A 73 18.74 13.60 1.67
CA ILE A 73 17.46 13.45 2.37
C ILE A 73 16.50 12.58 1.55
N SER A 74 16.46 12.70 0.22
CA SER A 74 15.63 11.87 -0.64
C SER A 74 16.02 10.38 -0.55
N ILE A 75 17.32 10.07 -0.62
CA ILE A 75 17.82 8.69 -0.49
C ILE A 75 17.51 8.12 0.90
N ILE A 76 17.83 8.88 1.96
CA ILE A 76 17.54 8.47 3.34
C ILE A 76 16.03 8.28 3.53
N GLY A 77 15.21 9.15 2.95
CA GLY A 77 13.75 9.06 2.98
C GLY A 77 13.22 7.79 2.31
N LEU A 78 13.78 7.38 1.17
CA LEU A 78 13.42 6.12 0.50
C LEU A 78 13.80 4.89 1.33
N ILE A 79 14.99 4.90 1.92
CA ILE A 79 15.46 3.80 2.79
C ILE A 79 14.58 3.74 4.05
N ALA A 80 14.34 4.88 4.69
CA ALA A 80 13.48 4.98 5.86
C ALA A 80 12.06 4.54 5.53
N TYR A 81 11.49 4.96 4.41
CA TYR A 81 10.17 4.52 3.96
C TYR A 81 10.13 2.99 3.78
N SER A 82 11.10 2.41 3.08
CA SER A 82 11.20 0.97 2.87
C SER A 82 11.33 0.20 4.19
N TRP A 83 12.12 0.73 5.13
CA TRP A 83 12.28 0.16 6.46
C TRP A 83 11.00 0.20 7.30
N ASN A 84 10.33 1.35 7.33
CA ASN A 84 9.06 1.52 8.03
C ASN A 84 7.98 0.62 7.41
N ASN A 85 7.90 0.57 6.09
CA ASN A 85 6.96 -0.29 5.37
C ASN A 85 7.18 -1.77 5.72
N ARG A 86 8.44 -2.22 5.77
CA ARG A 86 8.77 -3.59 6.21
C ARG A 86 8.40 -3.85 7.66
N SER A 87 8.63 -2.88 8.55
CA SER A 87 8.33 -3.00 9.98
C SER A 87 6.82 -3.07 10.27
N LEU A 88 6.00 -2.46 9.42
CA LEU A 88 4.53 -2.46 9.54
C LEU A 88 3.87 -3.65 8.83
N MET A 89 4.54 -4.26 7.85
CA MET A 89 4.06 -5.44 7.15
C MET A 89 4.18 -6.70 8.01
N GLN A 90 3.25 -7.64 7.80
CA GLN A 90 3.34 -8.99 8.36
C GLN A 90 4.57 -9.72 7.80
N PRO A 91 5.13 -10.74 8.50
CA PRO A 91 6.25 -11.52 7.96
C PRO A 91 5.86 -12.17 6.63
N LEU A 92 6.82 -12.30 5.70
CA LEU A 92 6.58 -12.80 4.33
C LEU A 92 6.07 -14.26 4.30
N THR A 93 6.19 -14.97 5.41
CA THR A 93 5.69 -16.34 5.59
C THR A 93 4.25 -16.39 6.12
N SER A 94 3.63 -15.24 6.40
CA SER A 94 2.28 -15.17 6.95
C SER A 94 1.22 -15.42 5.89
N ILE A 95 0.36 -16.43 6.12
CA ILE A 95 -0.82 -16.71 5.30
C ILE A 95 -1.80 -15.53 5.26
N TYR A 96 -1.75 -14.64 6.25
CA TYR A 96 -2.61 -13.47 6.34
C TYR A 96 -2.21 -12.35 5.38
N GLN A 97 -1.05 -12.44 4.70
CA GLN A 97 -0.75 -11.55 3.57
C GLN A 97 -1.62 -11.86 2.34
N ILE A 98 -2.03 -13.12 2.17
CA ILE A 98 -2.83 -13.59 1.04
C ILE A 98 -4.32 -13.62 1.41
N ARG A 99 -4.62 -13.87 2.70
CA ARG A 99 -5.99 -14.06 3.19
C ARG A 99 -6.59 -12.77 3.74
N ASP A 100 -7.74 -12.36 3.21
CA ASP A 100 -8.50 -11.22 3.70
C ASP A 100 -9.57 -11.64 4.74
N LYS A 101 -10.29 -10.66 5.32
CA LYS A 101 -11.33 -10.91 6.33
C LYS A 101 -12.50 -11.75 5.78
N HIS A 102 -12.74 -11.71 4.47
CA HIS A 102 -13.87 -12.36 3.83
C HIS A 102 -13.50 -13.68 3.12
N SER A 103 -12.22 -14.05 3.10
CA SER A 103 -11.75 -15.33 2.54
C SER A 103 -12.28 -16.52 3.35
N MET A 104 -13.02 -17.42 2.71
CA MET A 104 -13.56 -18.64 3.30
C MET A 104 -12.81 -19.84 2.73
N CYS A 105 -11.90 -20.46 3.49
CA CYS A 105 -11.23 -21.69 3.05
C CYS A 105 -11.97 -22.93 3.56
N HIS A 106 -12.12 -23.94 2.71
CA HIS A 106 -12.62 -25.26 3.12
C HIS A 106 -11.48 -25.97 3.86
N VAL A 107 -11.35 -25.73 5.17
CA VAL A 107 -10.44 -26.52 6.01
C VAL A 107 -11.03 -27.92 6.06
N ASN A 108 -10.51 -28.83 5.22
CA ASN A 108 -10.79 -30.25 5.38
C ASN A 108 -10.33 -30.64 6.79
N ASP A 109 -11.21 -31.29 7.56
CA ASP A 109 -11.11 -31.79 8.96
C ASP A 109 -9.86 -32.63 9.32
N MET A 110 -8.79 -32.60 8.54
CA MET A 110 -7.60 -33.41 8.76
C MET A 110 -6.72 -32.89 9.92
N VAL A 111 -7.00 -31.70 10.46
CA VAL A 111 -6.37 -31.22 11.72
C VAL A 111 -7.27 -31.50 12.94
N ASP A 112 -8.56 -31.83 12.75
CA ASP A 112 -9.52 -31.98 13.86
C ASP A 112 -9.59 -33.40 14.46
N LYS A 113 -8.65 -34.29 14.14
CA LYS A 113 -8.61 -35.63 14.75
C LYS A 113 -7.51 -35.87 15.78
N GLN A 114 -6.60 -34.92 16.01
CA GLN A 114 -5.56 -35.10 17.04
C GLN A 114 -5.70 -34.19 18.27
N ASP A 115 -6.40 -33.05 18.20
CA ASP A 115 -6.51 -32.12 19.34
C ASP A 115 -7.93 -32.00 19.96
N LEU A 116 -8.97 -32.58 19.34
CA LEU A 116 -10.34 -32.54 19.88
C LEU A 116 -10.62 -33.67 20.88
N LYS A 117 -9.92 -33.68 22.02
CA LYS A 117 -10.37 -34.44 23.21
C LYS A 117 -10.35 -33.64 24.51
N GLN A 118 -10.26 -32.32 24.46
CA GLN A 118 -10.22 -31.53 25.68
C GLN A 118 -10.73 -30.09 25.49
N SER A 119 -12.02 -29.90 25.21
CA SER A 119 -12.76 -28.71 25.66
C SER A 119 -14.23 -28.84 25.30
N ASP A 120 -14.95 -29.60 26.12
CA ASP A 120 -16.37 -29.36 26.30
C ASP A 120 -16.60 -27.92 26.79
N VAL A 121 -17.66 -27.28 26.26
CA VAL A 121 -18.32 -26.06 26.75
C VAL A 121 -17.63 -24.71 26.45
N PHE A 122 -18.06 -24.02 25.38
CA PHE A 122 -18.52 -22.60 25.45
C PHE A 122 -19.22 -22.10 24.17
N GLN A 123 -20.54 -21.92 24.29
CA GLN A 123 -21.43 -20.93 23.65
C GLN A 123 -21.06 -20.31 22.29
N SER A 124 -21.87 -20.60 21.26
CA SER A 124 -22.55 -19.59 20.42
C SER A 124 -23.64 -20.25 19.56
N THR A 125 -24.66 -20.77 20.24
CA THR A 125 -25.97 -21.00 19.62
C THR A 125 -26.69 -19.65 19.59
N THR A 126 -26.48 -18.85 18.53
CA THR A 126 -27.37 -17.72 18.23
C THR A 126 -27.26 -17.31 16.76
N ILE A 127 -28.39 -17.44 16.04
CA ILE A 127 -28.79 -16.81 14.76
C ILE A 127 -28.22 -17.40 13.44
N TYR A 128 -28.63 -18.63 13.06
CA TYR A 128 -28.56 -19.06 11.64
C TYR A 128 -29.79 -19.86 11.16
N THR A 129 -30.90 -19.82 11.90
CA THR A 129 -32.17 -20.44 11.47
C THR A 129 -33.14 -19.40 10.92
N LEU A 130 -32.73 -18.62 9.91
CA LEU A 130 -33.65 -18.01 8.94
C LEU A 130 -32.90 -17.53 7.69
N GLY A 131 -33.16 -18.16 6.55
CA GLY A 131 -32.61 -17.78 5.25
C GLY A 131 -31.38 -18.59 4.86
N LYS A 132 -31.60 -19.77 4.28
CA LYS A 132 -30.55 -20.44 3.50
C LYS A 132 -30.08 -19.46 2.41
N PRO A 133 -28.78 -19.15 2.28
CA PRO A 133 -28.31 -18.36 1.17
C PRO A 133 -28.64 -19.11 -0.13
N ILE A 134 -29.27 -18.42 -1.09
CA ILE A 134 -29.66 -18.95 -2.40
C ILE A 134 -28.41 -19.36 -3.22
N ILE A 135 -27.25 -18.84 -2.84
CA ILE A 135 -25.95 -19.13 -3.44
C ILE A 135 -25.17 -20.01 -2.46
N PRO A 136 -24.63 -21.17 -2.87
CA PRO A 136 -23.78 -21.98 -2.00
C PRO A 136 -22.56 -21.15 -1.58
N GLN A 137 -22.09 -21.33 -0.35
CA GLN A 137 -20.89 -20.63 0.10
C GLN A 137 -19.72 -21.06 -0.78
N LEU A 138 -19.18 -20.10 -1.53
CA LEU A 138 -18.04 -20.32 -2.41
C LEU A 138 -16.80 -20.37 -1.53
N HIS A 139 -16.27 -21.57 -1.36
CA HIS A 139 -15.05 -21.78 -0.60
C HIS A 139 -13.87 -21.69 -1.55
N ASP A 140 -12.83 -20.97 -1.15
CA ASP A 140 -11.57 -21.01 -1.84
C ASP A 140 -10.90 -22.37 -1.67
N LEU A 141 -10.27 -22.83 -2.75
CA LEU A 141 -9.50 -24.06 -2.76
C LEU A 141 -8.27 -23.88 -1.86
N ASP A 142 -7.97 -24.87 -1.01
CA ASP A 142 -6.79 -24.80 -0.15
C ASP A 142 -5.54 -24.70 -1.02
N TYR A 143 -4.81 -23.58 -0.88
CA TYR A 143 -3.60 -23.31 -1.64
C TYR A 143 -2.54 -24.40 -1.39
N LYS A 144 -2.53 -25.06 -0.22
CA LYS A 144 -1.62 -26.18 0.06
C LYS A 144 -1.91 -27.38 -0.84
N LEU A 145 -3.20 -27.69 -1.06
CA LEU A 145 -3.62 -28.77 -1.93
C LEU A 145 -3.19 -28.48 -3.38
N VAL A 146 -3.47 -27.28 -3.87
CA VAL A 146 -3.08 -26.85 -5.23
C VAL A 146 -1.57 -26.94 -5.41
N THR A 147 -0.81 -26.44 -4.42
CA THR A 147 0.66 -26.47 -4.47
C THR A 147 1.19 -27.90 -4.50
N ASN A 148 0.62 -28.78 -3.69
CA ASN A 148 1.04 -30.19 -3.66
C ASN A 148 0.75 -30.89 -4.99
N GLN A 149 -0.44 -30.70 -5.57
CA GLN A 149 -0.83 -31.38 -6.81
C GLN A 149 -0.09 -30.86 -8.04
N LEU A 150 0.14 -29.55 -8.13
CA LEU A 150 0.74 -28.93 -9.33
C LEU A 150 2.27 -28.93 -9.30
N TYR A 151 2.87 -28.65 -8.15
CA TYR A 151 4.32 -28.41 -8.06
C TYR A 151 5.07 -29.56 -7.41
N LEU A 152 4.54 -30.12 -6.32
CA LEU A 152 5.28 -31.14 -5.56
C LEU A 152 5.11 -32.54 -6.16
N LYS A 153 3.91 -32.88 -6.64
CA LYS A 153 3.65 -34.17 -7.28
C LYS A 153 4.42 -34.33 -8.59
N GLN A 154 4.43 -33.28 -9.43
CA GLN A 154 5.13 -33.29 -10.71
C GLN A 154 6.65 -33.46 -10.57
N HIS A 155 7.26 -33.02 -9.46
CA HIS A 155 8.71 -33.15 -9.25
C HIS A 155 9.12 -34.52 -8.68
N SER A 156 8.19 -35.25 -8.05
CA SER A 156 8.42 -36.60 -7.52
C SER A 156 8.59 -37.63 -8.63
N ASP A 157 7.87 -37.46 -9.75
CA ASP A 157 7.85 -38.42 -10.85
C ASP A 157 9.16 -38.43 -11.68
N TYR A 158 10.04 -37.43 -11.54
CA TYR A 158 11.34 -37.36 -12.23
C TYR A 158 12.53 -37.89 -11.42
N PHE A 159 12.34 -38.25 -10.14
CA PHE A 159 13.43 -38.67 -9.24
C PHE A 159 13.39 -40.17 -8.91
N THR A 160 12.43 -40.91 -9.48
CA THR A 160 12.22 -42.35 -9.26
C THR A 160 12.56 -43.21 -10.49
N ASP A 161 13.63 -42.86 -11.22
CA ASP A 161 14.28 -43.71 -12.23
C ASP A 161 15.78 -43.84 -11.95
#